data_AF-A0A502KIN8-F1
#
_entry.id   AF-A0A502KIN8-F1
#
_cell.length_a   1.000
_cell.length_b   1.000
_cell.length_c   1.000
_cell.angle_alpha   90.00
_cell.angle_beta   90.00
_cell.angle_gamma   90.00
#
_symmetry.space_group_name_H-M   'P 1'
#
loop_
_entity.id
_entity.type
_entity.pdbx_description
1 polymer ?
#
loop_
_entity_poly.entity_id
_entity_poly.type
_entity_poly.pdbx_seq_one_letter_code
_entity_poly.pdbx_strand_id
1 'polypeptide(L)'
;MKKTNPIILIMIFGLSLTKVAFADTNLAQGEKLYKRSCTTCHGKSGEKSAMGESRIINNLTPQEIYTALSERKSGKIEGAGNRIKSQLSEEDIKNLSELVPTLKK
;
A
#
# COMPACT_ATOMS: atom_id res chain seq x y z
N MET A 1 17.69 45.29 -34.61
CA MET A 1 18.61 44.68 -33.61
C MET A 1 18.11 45.01 -32.21
N LYS A 2 17.75 43.99 -31.40
CA LYS A 2 17.86 43.90 -29.91
C LYS A 2 16.90 42.83 -29.38
N LYS A 3 17.48 41.65 -29.19
CA LYS A 3 17.26 40.62 -28.15
C LYS A 3 15.86 40.45 -27.56
N THR A 4 15.24 39.31 -27.88
CA THR A 4 14.27 38.63 -27.00
C THR A 4 14.82 37.27 -26.58
N ASN A 5 15.07 37.14 -25.29
CA ASN A 5 15.03 35.94 -24.45
C ASN A 5 15.34 36.48 -23.04
N PRO A 6 14.77 35.98 -21.93
CA PRO A 6 14.45 34.55 -21.70
C PRO A 6 13.28 34.29 -20.72
N ILE A 7 12.37 33.35 -20.98
CA ILE A 7 11.60 32.76 -19.86
C ILE A 7 11.47 31.26 -20.08
N ILE A 8 12.57 30.57 -19.80
CA ILE A 8 12.51 29.21 -19.26
C ILE A 8 12.04 29.39 -17.80
N LEU A 9 10.73 29.39 -17.57
CA LEU A 9 10.20 29.24 -16.21
C LEU A 9 10.11 27.74 -15.94
N ILE A 10 11.26 27.19 -15.58
CA ILE A 10 11.35 25.94 -14.84
C ILE A 10 10.59 26.18 -13.52
N MET A 11 9.32 25.78 -13.45
CA MET A 11 8.71 25.44 -12.18
C MET A 11 8.98 23.96 -11.97
N ILE A 12 10.15 23.68 -11.39
CA ILE A 12 10.43 22.44 -10.67
C ILE A 12 9.28 22.28 -9.68
N PHE A 13 8.30 21.46 -10.02
CA PHE A 13 7.44 20.84 -9.03
C PHE A 13 8.37 19.90 -8.27
N GLY A 14 8.97 20.42 -7.21
CA GLY A 14 9.80 19.64 -6.30
C GLY A 14 8.92 18.56 -5.71
N LEU A 15 8.90 17.40 -6.36
CA LEU A 15 8.32 16.18 -5.83
C LEU A 15 9.25 15.75 -4.69
N SER A 16 9.13 16.44 -3.56
CA SER A 16 9.66 15.96 -2.30
C SER A 16 9.02 14.60 -2.07
N LEU A 17 9.81 13.54 -2.26
CA LEU A 17 9.50 12.19 -1.80
C LEU A 17 9.49 12.22 -0.27
N THR A 18 8.45 12.82 0.31
CA THR A 18 8.18 12.67 1.73
C THR A 18 7.79 11.23 1.93
N LYS A 19 8.71 10.45 2.51
CA LYS A 19 8.36 9.14 3.06
C LYS A 19 7.23 9.37 4.04
N VAL A 20 6.03 8.91 3.71
CA VAL A 20 4.91 8.84 4.65
C VAL A 20 5.29 7.78 5.68
N ALA A 21 5.90 8.23 6.78
CA ALA A 21 6.12 7.38 7.93
C ALA A 21 4.87 7.48 8.80
N PHE A 22 4.12 6.38 8.93
CA PHE A 22 3.02 6.31 9.88
C PHE A 22 3.64 6.19 11.29
N ALA A 23 3.63 7.30 12.04
CA ALA A 23 4.26 7.39 13.36
C ALA A 23 3.63 6.48 14.43
N ASP A 24 2.40 6.00 14.21
CA ASP A 24 1.58 5.25 15.17
C ASP A 24 1.22 3.82 14.70
N THR A 25 2.13 3.16 13.98
CA THR A 25 1.88 1.78 13.50
C THR A 25 2.03 0.75 14.62
N ASN A 26 1.01 -0.07 14.83
CA ASN A 26 1.02 -1.23 15.72
C ASN A 26 1.24 -2.54 14.94
N LEU A 27 2.51 -2.94 14.79
CA LEU A 27 2.89 -4.15 14.04
C LEU A 27 2.33 -5.44 14.65
N ALA A 28 2.19 -5.52 15.97
CA ALA A 28 1.64 -6.71 16.63
C ALA A 28 0.15 -6.91 16.28
N GLN A 29 -0.62 -5.81 16.25
CA GLN A 29 -2.00 -5.83 15.78
C GLN A 29 -2.08 -6.17 14.29
N GLY A 30 -1.21 -5.59 13.47
CA GLY A 30 -1.06 -5.95 12.06
C GLY A 30 -0.82 -7.46 11.89
N GLU A 31 0.07 -8.05 12.69
CA GLU A 31 0.46 -9.45 12.58
C GLU A 31 -0.69 -10.38 12.95
N LYS A 32 -1.41 -10.06 14.03
CA LYS A 32 -2.62 -10.77 14.43
C LYS A 32 -3.68 -10.74 13.33
N LEU A 33 -3.91 -9.57 12.73
CA LEU A 33 -4.88 -9.40 11.66
C LEU A 33 -4.47 -10.15 10.39
N TYR A 34 -3.19 -10.03 9.99
CA TYR A 34 -2.66 -10.72 8.82
C TYR A 34 -2.84 -12.23 8.96
N LYS A 35 -2.44 -12.80 10.11
CA LYS A 35 -2.61 -14.22 10.43
C LYS A 35 -4.06 -14.67 10.32
N ARG A 36 -4.98 -13.91 10.90
CA ARG A 36 -6.42 -14.26 10.96
C ARG A 36 -7.13 -14.16 9.61
N SER A 37 -6.78 -13.18 8.78
CA SER A 37 -7.65 -12.76 7.67
C SER A 37 -6.98 -12.70 6.30
N CYS A 38 -5.65 -12.85 6.21
CA CYS A 38 -4.92 -12.68 4.96
C CYS A 38 -4.18 -13.95 4.52
N THR A 39 -3.70 -14.75 5.47
CA THR A 39 -2.83 -15.91 5.21
C THR A 39 -3.45 -16.97 4.30
N THR A 40 -4.77 -17.20 4.41
CA THR A 40 -5.49 -18.19 3.60
C THR A 40 -5.30 -17.95 2.10
N CYS A 41 -5.29 -16.68 1.67
CA CYS A 41 -5.19 -16.32 0.26
C CYS A 41 -3.77 -15.91 -0.14
N HIS A 42 -3.05 -15.20 0.74
CA HIS A 42 -1.75 -14.62 0.42
C HIS A 42 -0.54 -15.44 0.92
N GLY A 43 -0.76 -16.50 1.69
CA GLY A 43 0.32 -17.28 2.30
C GLY A 43 0.81 -16.67 3.62
N LYS A 44 1.64 -17.43 4.34
CA LYS A 44 2.10 -17.04 5.69
C LYS A 44 3.02 -15.81 5.65
N SER A 45 3.73 -15.65 4.56
CA SER A 45 4.72 -14.59 4.35
C SER A 45 4.33 -13.62 3.24
N GLY A 46 3.10 -13.70 2.72
CA GLY A 46 2.63 -12.84 1.62
C GLY A 46 3.17 -13.26 0.25
N GLU A 47 3.63 -14.50 0.15
CA GLU A 47 4.34 -15.08 -0.99
C GLU A 47 3.41 -15.58 -2.11
N LYS A 48 2.11 -15.66 -1.88
CA LYS A 48 1.14 -16.14 -2.88
C LYS A 48 0.42 -15.00 -3.58
N SER A 49 0.17 -15.22 -4.87
CA SER A 49 -0.89 -14.51 -5.58
C SER A 49 -2.23 -15.03 -5.08
N ALA A 50 -3.03 -14.17 -4.45
CA ALA A 50 -4.36 -14.54 -3.97
C ALA A 50 -5.24 -14.88 -5.17
N MET A 51 -5.71 -16.13 -5.21
CA MET A 51 -6.55 -16.69 -6.27
C MET A 51 -5.95 -16.57 -7.69
N GLY A 52 -4.64 -16.33 -7.81
CA GLY A 52 -3.98 -16.09 -9.10
C GLY A 52 -4.19 -14.68 -9.68
N GLU A 53 -4.89 -13.79 -8.96
CA GLU A 53 -5.25 -12.45 -9.46
C GLU A 53 -4.43 -11.33 -8.80
N SER A 54 -4.00 -11.50 -7.55
CA SER A 54 -3.23 -10.46 -6.86
C SER A 54 -1.76 -10.49 -7.26
N ARG A 55 -1.09 -9.33 -7.16
CA ARG A 55 0.38 -9.30 -7.02
C ARG A 55 0.81 -10.09 -5.77
N ILE A 56 2.06 -10.53 -5.74
CA ILE A 56 2.69 -11.08 -4.53
C ILE A 56 2.94 -9.92 -3.57
N ILE A 57 2.24 -9.91 -2.44
CA ILE A 57 2.07 -8.70 -1.62
C ILE A 57 3.31 -8.36 -0.78
N ASN A 58 4.14 -9.34 -0.44
CA ASN A 58 5.37 -9.08 0.32
C ASN A 58 6.46 -8.37 -0.51
N ASN A 59 6.33 -8.31 -1.84
CA ASN A 59 7.24 -7.59 -2.73
C ASN A 59 6.84 -6.13 -2.95
N LEU A 60 5.75 -5.68 -2.32
CA LEU A 60 5.24 -4.33 -2.46
C LEU A 60 5.83 -3.41 -1.40
N THR A 61 5.88 -2.12 -1.72
CA THR A 61 6.18 -1.07 -0.73
C THR A 61 4.99 -0.85 0.21
N PRO A 62 5.20 -0.30 1.41
CA PRO A 62 4.10 0.08 2.29
C PRO A 62 3.07 0.97 1.60
N GLN A 63 3.53 1.97 0.82
CA GLN A 63 2.64 2.87 0.10
C GLN A 63 1.76 2.14 -0.92
N GLU A 64 2.32 1.22 -1.72
CA GLU A 64 1.54 0.43 -2.67
C GLU A 64 0.47 -0.42 -1.97
N ILE A 65 0.79 -0.99 -0.81
CA ILE A 65 -0.14 -1.81 -0.02
C ILE A 65 -1.24 -0.93 0.56
N TYR A 66 -0.87 0.20 1.16
CA TYR A 66 -1.82 1.17 1.71
C TYR A 66 -2.84 1.58 0.62
N THR A 67 -2.35 2.05 -0.52
CA THR A 67 -3.20 2.45 -1.65
C THR A 67 -4.08 1.29 -2.13
N ALA A 68 -3.52 0.11 -2.35
CA ALA A 68 -4.27 -1.05 -2.85
C ALA A 68 -5.37 -1.53 -1.90
N LEU A 69 -5.15 -1.41 -0.59
CA LEU A 69 -6.15 -1.72 0.44
C LEU A 69 -7.24 -0.65 0.50
N SER A 70 -6.86 0.63 0.53
CA SER A 70 -7.81 1.75 0.54
C SER A 70 -8.70 1.76 -0.70
N GLU A 71 -8.13 1.54 -1.89
CA GLU A 71 -8.90 1.52 -3.13
C GLU A 71 -9.89 0.35 -3.19
N ARG A 72 -9.49 -0.85 -2.74
CA ARG A 72 -10.42 -1.99 -2.62
C ARG A 72 -11.48 -1.78 -1.54
N LYS A 73 -11.14 -1.16 -0.42
CA LYS A 73 -12.09 -0.81 0.64
C LYS A 73 -13.14 0.19 0.12
N SER A 74 -12.71 1.18 -0.66
CA SER A 74 -13.58 2.21 -1.25
C SER A 74 -14.44 1.71 -2.43
N GLY A 75 -14.11 0.54 -3.00
CA GLY A 75 -14.76 0.02 -4.21
C GLY A 75 -14.17 0.55 -5.52
N LYS A 76 -13.15 1.43 -5.49
CA LYS A 76 -12.47 1.90 -6.71
C LYS A 76 -11.81 0.77 -7.51
N ILE A 77 -11.30 -0.25 -6.82
CA ILE A 77 -10.89 -1.52 -7.41
C ILE A 77 -11.88 -2.58 -6.95
N GLU A 78 -12.57 -3.23 -7.87
CA GLU A 78 -13.49 -4.33 -7.60
C GLU A 78 -12.84 -5.70 -7.82
N GLY A 79 -13.30 -6.72 -7.09
CA GLY A 79 -12.80 -8.08 -7.16
C GLY A 79 -13.09 -8.90 -5.90
N ALA A 80 -12.64 -10.16 -5.89
CA ALA A 80 -12.91 -11.10 -4.80
C ALA A 80 -12.36 -10.64 -3.42
N GLY A 81 -11.38 -9.73 -3.40
CA GLY A 81 -10.82 -9.17 -2.17
C GLY A 81 -11.71 -8.13 -1.46
N ASN A 82 -12.67 -7.51 -2.15
CA ASN A 82 -13.38 -6.33 -1.66
C ASN A 82 -14.15 -6.57 -0.35
N ARG A 83 -14.86 -7.71 -0.25
CA ARG A 83 -15.65 -8.03 0.96
C ARG A 83 -14.78 -8.10 2.21
N ILE A 84 -13.57 -8.64 2.11
CA ILE A 84 -12.64 -8.72 3.24
C ILE A 84 -12.08 -7.32 3.55
N LYS A 85 -11.77 -6.52 2.52
CA LYS A 85 -11.15 -5.20 2.70
C LYS A 85 -12.13 -4.11 3.16
N SER A 86 -13.43 -4.26 2.89
CA SER A 86 -14.45 -3.32 3.37
C SER A 86 -14.50 -3.23 4.91
N GLN A 87 -14.12 -4.31 5.60
CA GLN A 87 -14.13 -4.43 7.06
C GLN A 87 -12.90 -3.83 7.75
N LEU A 88 -11.87 -3.43 7.00
CA LEU A 88 -10.65 -2.86 7.59
C LEU A 88 -10.89 -1.43 8.07
N SER A 89 -10.40 -1.07 9.25
CA SER A 89 -10.26 0.33 9.64
C SER A 89 -9.06 0.98 8.92
N GLU A 90 -8.97 2.31 8.94
CA GLU A 90 -7.77 3.01 8.45
C GLU A 90 -6.51 2.61 9.24
N GLU A 91 -6.65 2.37 10.54
CA GLU A 91 -5.55 1.89 11.38
C GLU A 91 -5.11 0.47 10.96
N ASP A 92 -6.06 -0.43 10.66
CA ASP A 92 -5.74 -1.75 10.14
C ASP A 92 -4.98 -1.68 8.81
N ILE A 93 -5.39 -0.76 7.93
CA ILE A 93 -4.72 -0.56 6.63
C ILE A 93 -3.26 -0.10 6.85
N LYS A 94 -3.03 0.87 7.74
CA LYS A 94 -1.68 1.34 8.10
C LYS A 94 -0.83 0.22 8.71
N ASN A 95 -1.39 -0.53 9.65
CA ASN A 95 -0.70 -1.63 10.32
C ASN A 95 -0.31 -2.74 9.33
N LEU A 96 -1.21 -3.09 8.40
CA LEU A 96 -0.94 -4.08 7.36
C LEU A 96 0.07 -3.56 6.33
N SER A 97 0.02 -2.29 5.94
CA SER A 97 0.94 -1.74 4.94
C SER A 97 2.39 -1.74 5.41
N GLU A 98 2.63 -1.44 6.69
CA GLU A 98 3.98 -1.49 7.26
C GLU A 98 4.44 -2.93 7.55
N LEU A 99 3.52 -3.80 7.98
CA LEU A 99 3.87 -5.18 8.32
C LEU A 99 4.23 -6.03 7.10
N VAL A 100 3.36 -6.07 6.08
CA VAL A 100 3.40 -7.09 5.02
C VAL A 100 4.76 -7.17 4.31
N PRO A 101 5.45 -6.06 3.96
CA PRO A 101 6.76 -6.11 3.33
C PRO A 101 7.85 -6.78 4.20
N THR A 102 7.65 -6.81 5.52
CA THR A 102 8.60 -7.39 6.50
C THR A 102 8.42 -8.89 6.73
N LEU A 103 7.36 -9.51 6.18
CA LEU A 103 7.03 -10.92 6.40
C LEU A 103 7.97 -11.91 5.68
N LYS A 104 8.95 -11.42 4.90
CA LYS A 104 9.92 -12.24 4.19
C LYS A 104 10.84 -12.96 5.18
N LYS A 105 10.73 -14.28 5.24
CA LYS A 105 11.72 -15.19 5.83
C LYS A 105 11.79 -16.43 4.94
#